data_AF-A0A7K0DUI9-F1
#
_entry.id   AF-A0A7K0DUI9-F1
#
_cell.length_a   1.000
_cell.length_b   1.000
_cell.length_c   1.000
_cell.angle_alpha   90.00
_cell.angle_beta   90.00
_cell.angle_gamma   90.00
#
_symmetry.space_group_name_H-M   'P 1'
#
loop_
_entity.id
_entity.type
_entity.pdbx_description
1 polymer ?
#
loop_
_entity_poly.entity_id
_entity_poly.type
_entity_poly.pdbx_seq_one_letter_code
_entity_poly.pdbx_strand_id
1 'polypeptide(L)'
;MCDSVYRERSHLVAHLAALYPSVRVHDPEEPDAPTVVTVRLPSGPAGWHIRNCDLHLFEHVPPGDNRYDGYDTAEKYRRLDEATRLLASRRPPPW
;
A
#
# COMPACT_ATOMS: atom_id res chain seq x y z
N MET A 1 -8.59 -8.82 -18.15
CA MET A 1 -9.15 -9.79 -17.19
C MET A 1 -8.54 -9.46 -15.82
N CYS A 2 -9.33 -9.33 -14.76
CA CYS A 2 -8.75 -9.10 -13.43
C CYS A 2 -8.12 -10.38 -12.95
N ASP A 3 -6.80 -10.39 -12.92
CA ASP A 3 -6.01 -11.49 -12.41
C ASP A 3 -6.33 -11.65 -10.91
N SER A 4 -6.86 -12.80 -10.54
CA SER A 4 -7.26 -13.11 -9.16
C SER A 4 -6.08 -13.05 -8.19
N VAL A 5 -4.86 -13.22 -8.69
CA VAL A 5 -3.63 -13.17 -7.90
C VAL A 5 -3.42 -11.80 -7.24
N TYR A 6 -3.79 -10.71 -7.91
CA TYR A 6 -3.61 -9.37 -7.36
C TYR A 6 -4.75 -8.93 -6.43
N ARG A 7 -5.92 -9.58 -6.51
CA ARG A 7 -7.11 -9.18 -5.75
C ARG A 7 -6.92 -9.39 -4.25
N GLU A 8 -6.37 -10.53 -3.83
CA GLU A 8 -6.09 -10.80 -2.41
C GLU A 8 -5.14 -9.75 -1.83
N ARG A 9 -4.06 -9.42 -2.57
CA ARG A 9 -3.14 -8.35 -2.21
C ARG A 9 -3.86 -7.00 -2.08
N SER A 10 -4.75 -6.66 -3.01
CA SER A 10 -5.51 -5.40 -2.94
C SER A 10 -6.34 -5.29 -1.66
N HIS A 11 -6.98 -6.37 -1.20
CA HIS A 11 -7.70 -6.38 0.08
C HIS A 11 -6.77 -6.15 1.29
N LEU A 12 -5.59 -6.79 1.31
CA LEU A 12 -4.61 -6.59 2.38
C LEU A 12 -4.06 -5.15 2.38
N VAL A 13 -3.78 -4.58 1.21
CA VAL A 13 -3.32 -3.19 1.08
C VAL A 13 -4.42 -2.22 1.49
N ALA A 14 -5.68 -2.48 1.16
CA ALA A 14 -6.82 -1.66 1.58
C ALA A 14 -6.98 -1.63 3.11
N HIS A 15 -6.82 -2.79 3.76
CA HIS A 15 -6.79 -2.88 5.23
C HIS A 15 -5.61 -2.11 5.81
N LEU A 16 -4.40 -2.28 5.26
CA LEU A 16 -3.21 -1.55 5.69
C LEU A 16 -3.40 -0.03 5.54
N ALA A 17 -4.02 0.41 4.46
CA ALA A 17 -4.32 1.82 4.20
C ALA A 17 -5.38 2.41 5.15
N ALA A 18 -6.18 1.57 5.82
CA ALA A 18 -7.06 2.00 6.90
C ALA A 18 -6.33 2.16 8.25
N LEU A 19 -5.21 1.46 8.44
CA LEU A 19 -4.41 1.53 9.67
C LEU A 19 -3.37 2.66 9.66
N TYR A 20 -2.91 3.06 8.47
CA TYR A 20 -1.84 4.03 8.29
C TYR A 20 -2.26 5.17 7.37
N PRO A 21 -1.72 6.39 7.56
CA PRO A 21 -1.95 7.50 6.65
C PRO A 21 -1.59 7.11 5.22
N SER A 22 -2.54 7.24 4.30
CA SER A 22 -2.39 6.76 2.94
C SER A 22 -2.97 7.75 1.93
N VAL A 23 -2.48 7.72 0.69
CA VAL A 23 -2.98 8.53 -0.42
C VAL A 23 -3.07 7.70 -1.71
N ARG A 24 -3.98 8.09 -2.59
CA ARG A 24 -4.03 7.63 -3.98
C ARG A 24 -3.32 8.65 -4.87
N VAL A 25 -2.44 8.15 -5.72
CA VAL A 25 -1.65 8.93 -6.67
C VAL A 25 -1.90 8.38 -8.07
N HIS A 26 -1.99 9.24 -9.06
CA HIS A 26 -2.07 8.82 -10.45
C HIS A 26 -0.67 8.64 -11.03
N ASP A 27 -0.42 7.49 -11.65
CA ASP A 27 0.82 7.15 -12.33
C ASP A 27 0.51 6.83 -13.81
N PRO A 28 0.79 7.75 -14.74
CA PRO A 28 0.46 7.56 -16.15
C PRO A 28 1.41 6.58 -16.86
N GLU A 29 2.56 6.22 -16.26
CA GLU A 29 3.52 5.30 -16.86
C GLU A 29 3.06 3.83 -16.79
N GLU A 30 2.04 3.55 -15.98
CA GLU A 30 1.49 2.21 -15.74
C GLU A 30 0.02 2.12 -16.21
N PRO A 31 -0.23 2.04 -17.53
CA PRO A 31 -1.57 2.21 -18.10
C PRO A 31 -2.59 1.17 -17.64
N ASP A 32 -2.14 -0.04 -17.30
CA ASP A 32 -3.02 -1.12 -16.84
C ASP A 32 -3.35 -1.01 -15.33
N ALA A 33 -2.67 -0.15 -14.58
CA ALA A 33 -2.87 0.06 -13.15
C ALA A 33 -2.47 1.49 -12.74
N PRO A 34 -3.13 2.52 -13.30
CA PRO A 34 -2.63 3.90 -13.27
C PRO A 34 -2.84 4.59 -11.92
N THR A 35 -3.23 3.86 -10.88
CA THR A 35 -3.40 4.37 -9.53
C THR A 35 -2.45 3.65 -8.60
N VAL A 36 -1.59 4.40 -7.92
CA VAL A 36 -0.75 3.91 -6.84
C VAL A 36 -1.39 4.29 -5.51
N VAL A 37 -1.57 3.30 -4.64
CA VAL A 37 -1.87 3.56 -3.23
C VAL A 37 -0.54 3.59 -2.48
N THR A 38 -0.21 4.74 -1.91
CA THR A 38 0.99 4.92 -1.09
C THR A 38 0.60 4.95 0.38
N VAL A 39 1.11 3.99 1.14
CA VAL A 39 0.98 3.90 2.59
C VAL A 39 2.21 4.51 3.25
N ARG A 40 2.02 5.40 4.23
CA ARG A 40 3.10 5.96 5.05
C ARG A 40 3.34 5.10 6.28
N LEU A 41 4.29 4.17 6.18
CA LEU A 41 4.74 3.38 7.32
C LEU A 41 5.71 4.20 8.19
N PRO A 42 5.90 3.85 9.48
CA PRO A 42 6.93 4.46 10.31
C PRO A 42 8.35 4.32 9.75
N SER A 43 8.60 3.27 8.95
CA SER A 43 9.86 2.98 8.28
C SER A 43 10.02 3.65 6.91
N GLY A 44 9.01 4.40 6.43
CA GLY A 44 9.02 5.10 5.14
C GLY A 44 7.79 4.79 4.27
N PRO A 45 7.65 5.44 3.10
CA PRO A 45 6.57 5.16 2.17
C PRO A 45 6.71 3.78 1.52
N ALA A 46 5.58 3.13 1.28
CA ALA A 46 5.45 1.91 0.50
C ALA A 46 4.22 2.00 -0.43
N GLY A 47 4.39 1.64 -1.69
CA GLY A 47 3.39 1.85 -2.74
C GLY A 47 3.09 0.60 -3.54
N TRP A 48 1.83 0.51 -3.99
CA TRP A 48 1.33 -0.56 -4.85
C TRP A 48 0.43 0.02 -5.94
N HIS A 49 0.68 -0.37 -7.18
CA HIS A 49 -0.25 -0.15 -8.29
C HIS A 49 -1.51 -0.99 -8.10
N ILE A 50 -2.65 -0.34 -8.24
CA ILE A 50 -3.99 -0.90 -8.06
C ILE A 50 -4.68 -0.96 -9.42
N ARG A 51 -5.21 -2.14 -9.75
CA ARG A 51 -6.00 -2.35 -10.95
C ARG A 51 -7.35 -1.63 -10.84
N ASN A 52 -7.88 -1.15 -11.96
CA ASN A 52 -9.15 -0.42 -11.99
C ASN A 52 -10.31 -1.18 -11.32
N CYS A 53 -10.36 -2.52 -11.42
CA CYS A 53 -11.43 -3.31 -10.81
C CYS A 53 -11.38 -3.37 -9.27
N ASP A 54 -10.22 -3.10 -8.66
CA ASP A 54 -10.05 -3.12 -7.20
C ASP A 54 -10.12 -1.72 -6.59
N LEU A 55 -10.25 -0.66 -7.40
CA LEU A 55 -10.26 0.73 -6.91
C LEU A 55 -11.39 1.02 -5.91
N HIS A 56 -12.51 0.29 -5.99
CA HIS A 56 -13.62 0.38 -5.05
C HIS A 56 -13.20 0.02 -3.61
N LEU A 57 -12.14 -0.77 -3.42
CA LEU A 57 -11.61 -1.11 -2.09
C LEU A 57 -10.91 0.07 -1.41
N PHE A 58 -10.60 1.14 -2.16
CA PHE A 58 -9.79 2.27 -1.70
C PHE A 58 -10.57 3.59 -1.71
N GLU A 59 -11.90 3.54 -1.71
CA GLU A 59 -12.76 4.73 -1.66
C GLU A 59 -12.48 5.61 -0.44
N HIS A 60 -12.07 5.00 0.69
CA HIS A 60 -11.68 5.69 1.92
C HIS A 60 -10.32 6.39 1.85
N VAL A 61 -9.51 6.11 0.82
CA VAL A 61 -8.17 6.69 0.68
C VAL A 61 -8.28 7.99 -0.15
N PRO A 62 -7.92 9.15 0.40
CA PRO A 62 -8.01 10.41 -0.35
C PRO A 62 -6.96 10.48 -1.48
N PRO A 63 -7.21 11.24 -2.56
CA PRO A 63 -6.16 11.61 -3.50
C PRO A 63 -5.10 12.47 -2.79
N GLY A 64 -3.85 12.44 -3.27
CA GLY A 64 -2.79 13.28 -2.71
C GLY A 64 -1.52 13.31 -3.56
N ASP A 65 -0.50 13.97 -3.03
CA ASP A 65 0.78 14.11 -3.73
C ASP A 65 1.57 12.80 -3.76
N ASN A 66 2.27 12.58 -4.87
CA ASN A 66 3.26 11.51 -4.95
C ASN A 66 4.41 11.79 -3.97
N ARG A 67 4.56 10.92 -2.96
CA ARG A 67 5.68 10.96 -2.00
C ARG A 67 6.67 9.83 -2.26
N TYR A 68 6.69 9.31 -3.47
CA TYR A 68 7.70 8.35 -3.90
C TYR A 68 9.10 8.98 -3.77
N ASP A 69 9.99 8.30 -3.06
CA ASP A 69 11.32 8.79 -2.70
C ASP A 69 12.44 8.07 -3.48
N GLY A 70 12.08 7.29 -4.52
CA GLY A 70 13.03 6.54 -5.33
C GLY A 70 13.35 5.13 -4.83
N TYR A 71 12.62 4.60 -3.83
CA TYR A 71 12.82 3.22 -3.37
C TYR A 71 12.59 2.18 -4.49
N ASP A 72 13.36 1.10 -4.46
CA ASP A 72 13.09 -0.09 -5.27
C ASP A 72 12.20 -1.09 -4.51
N THR A 73 11.91 -2.23 -5.15
CA THR A 73 11.08 -3.27 -4.52
C THR A 73 11.72 -3.85 -3.26
N ALA A 74 13.05 -4.00 -3.23
CA ALA A 74 13.75 -4.59 -2.08
C ALA A 74 13.68 -3.65 -0.87
N GLU A 75 13.89 -2.35 -1.07
CA GLU A 75 13.76 -1.33 -0.05
C GLU A 75 12.33 -1.21 0.46
N LYS A 76 11.32 -1.28 -0.43
CA LYS A 76 9.91 -1.36 -0.02
C LYS A 76 9.65 -2.52 0.93
N TYR A 77 10.19 -3.71 0.63
CA TYR A 77 10.03 -4.89 1.48
C TYR A 77 10.77 -4.75 2.81
N ARG A 78 11.99 -4.21 2.81
CA ARG A 78 12.73 -3.92 4.04
C ARG A 78 11.93 -3.03 4.99
N ARG A 79 11.30 -1.97 4.46
CA ARG A 79 10.44 -1.06 5.22
C ARG A 79 9.22 -1.78 5.78
N LEU A 80 8.54 -2.59 4.98
CA LEU A 80 7.38 -3.35 5.41
C LEU A 80 7.73 -4.34 6.52
N ASP A 81 8.85 -5.05 6.42
CA ASP A 81 9.34 -5.97 7.44
C ASP A 81 9.70 -5.26 8.75
N GLU A 82 10.33 -4.09 8.66
CA GLU A 82 10.60 -3.23 9.81
C GLU A 82 9.32 -2.77 10.51
N ALA A 83 8.34 -2.24 9.75
CA ALA A 83 7.04 -1.83 10.29
C ALA A 83 6.28 -3.01 10.92
N THR A 84 6.36 -4.19 10.31
CA THR A 84 5.73 -5.42 10.82
C THR A 84 6.36 -5.85 12.14
N ARG A 85 7.69 -5.84 12.25
CA ARG A 85 8.40 -6.14 13.51
C ARG A 85 8.03 -5.16 14.62
N LEU A 86 7.91 -3.87 14.31
CA LEU A 86 7.48 -2.85 15.27
C LEU A 86 6.04 -3.05 15.74
N LEU A 87 5.13 -3.44 14.86
CA LEU A 87 3.75 -3.79 15.25
C LEU A 87 3.70 -5.04 16.12
N ALA A 88 4.45 -6.08 15.75
CA ALA A 88 4.48 -7.34 16.48
C ALA A 88 5.05 -7.15 17.91
N SER A 89 6.07 -6.31 18.08
CA SER A 89 6.65 -6.03 19.41
C SER A 89 5.75 -5.20 20.32
N ARG A 90 4.78 -4.47 19.75
CA ARG A 90 3.81 -3.64 20.48
C ARG A 90 2.53 -4.37 20.87
N ARG A 91 2.29 -5.56 20.33
CA ARG A 91 1.10 -6.34 20.68
C ARG A 91 1.27 -6.92 22.09
N PRO A 92 0.32 -6.67 23.02
CA PRO A 92 0.28 -7.44 24.26
C PRO A 92 0.13 -8.94 23.92
N PRO A 93 0.55 -9.85 24.82
CA PRO A 93 0.44 -11.28 24.58
C PRO A 93 -1.00 -11.64 24.19
N PRO A 94 -1.18 -12.61 23.29
CA PRO A 94 -2.52 -13.10 23.00
C PRO A 94 -3.03 -13.74 24.29
N TRP A 95 -4.02 -13.06 24.89
CA TRP A 95 -4.75 -13.40 26.11
C TRP A 95 -3.92 -13.56 27.41
#